data_AF-A4RWT5-F1
#
_entry.id   AF-A4RWT5-F1
#
_cell.length_a   1.000
_cell.length_b   1.000
_cell.length_c   1.000
_cell.angle_alpha   90.00
_cell.angle_beta   90.00
_cell.angle_gamma   90.00
#
_symmetry.space_group_name_H-M   'P 1'
#
loop_
_entity.id
_entity.type
_entity.pdbx_description
1 polymer ?
#
loop_
_entity_poly.entity_id
_entity_poly.type
_entity_poly.pdbx_seq_one_letter_code
_entity_poly.pdbx_strand_id
1 'polypeptide(L)'
;LKAIEKAQYRATVGDVSSISGASVFETQKALNALAADTGATLEVSSAGDLTYVFPRSTRGILSSKSFKMKIEPIVSGAKSLASYVFRVAFGTSLVASVMIVYTAIFALMSAKSSDDRSDRRGGGFAGPRFYISPFDLFWYWDPYYYRRPRRRDREMNFFEAVFSFVFGDGDPNLDFEKRRWELVGRLIQKNKGVVTAEQLAPFLDTAGYEDESFVLPALTRFEGTPEVNTVTGSIIYRFPNMESTAGKTTARSRGESEALAQEERWVFSLAEPSQKIQAGLLGVANLVGVVILAQMINDPQIMYRTREYVELARAFSGLLPGLLSYGVLFFVVPLLRYFRNQGKNREIDARNNSRLLAARRIASPEPRLAAKLAAASSAASQRVVGDAVYTNETDLIKGVVERHSFVDA
;
A
#
# COMPACT_ATOMS: atom_id res chain seq x y z
N LEU A 1 -9.36 -7.10 -30.16
CA LEU A 1 -9.83 -5.72 -30.48
C LEU A 1 -10.54 -5.63 -31.81
N LYS A 2 -9.87 -5.73 -32.97
CA LYS A 2 -10.52 -5.64 -34.29
C LYS A 2 -11.73 -6.56 -34.45
N ALA A 3 -11.67 -7.79 -33.93
CA ALA A 3 -12.78 -8.73 -33.96
C ALA A 3 -14.00 -8.27 -33.14
N ILE A 4 -13.78 -7.60 -32.00
CA ILE A 4 -14.83 -7.06 -31.14
C ILE A 4 -15.45 -5.80 -31.77
N GLU A 5 -14.63 -4.96 -32.42
CA GLU A 5 -15.11 -3.81 -33.18
C GLU A 5 -16.00 -4.25 -34.36
N LYS A 6 -15.62 -5.33 -35.06
CA LYS A 6 -16.44 -5.94 -36.11
C LYS A 6 -17.75 -6.51 -35.56
N ALA A 7 -17.70 -7.16 -34.40
CA ALA A 7 -18.87 -7.66 -33.68
C ALA A 7 -19.67 -6.57 -32.93
N GLN A 8 -19.50 -5.29 -33.28
CA GLN A 8 -20.26 -4.17 -32.70
C GLN A 8 -20.19 -4.07 -31.16
N TYR A 9 -19.06 -4.48 -30.57
CA TYR A 9 -18.81 -4.47 -29.12
C TYR A 9 -19.72 -5.37 -28.28
N ARG A 10 -20.50 -6.26 -28.91
CA ARG A 10 -21.30 -7.28 -28.23
C ARG A 10 -21.05 -8.61 -28.89
N ALA A 11 -20.32 -9.50 -28.22
CA ALA A 11 -19.86 -10.72 -28.87
C ALA A 11 -19.81 -11.91 -27.92
N THR A 12 -20.11 -13.09 -28.45
CA THR A 12 -19.82 -14.36 -27.80
C THR A 12 -18.38 -14.78 -28.10
N VAL A 13 -17.88 -15.78 -27.39
CA VAL A 13 -16.55 -16.35 -27.64
C VAL A 13 -16.50 -16.94 -29.05
N GLY A 14 -17.58 -17.60 -29.50
CA GLY A 14 -17.68 -18.18 -30.84
C GLY A 14 -17.61 -17.12 -31.95
N ASP A 15 -18.30 -15.98 -31.78
CA ASP A 15 -18.24 -14.88 -32.75
C ASP A 15 -16.82 -14.33 -32.88
N VAL A 16 -16.15 -14.12 -31.76
CA VAL A 16 -14.79 -13.57 -31.77
C VAL A 16 -13.78 -14.59 -32.30
N SER A 17 -13.92 -15.87 -31.96
CA SER A 17 -13.06 -16.94 -32.49
C SER A 17 -13.23 -17.08 -34.00
N SER A 18 -14.46 -17.08 -34.51
CA SER A 18 -14.72 -17.18 -35.95
C SER A 18 -14.19 -15.98 -36.75
N ILE A 19 -14.29 -14.75 -36.21
CA ILE A 19 -13.77 -13.54 -36.86
C ILE A 19 -12.23 -13.45 -36.77
N SER A 20 -11.65 -13.91 -35.66
CA SER A 20 -10.21 -13.78 -35.41
C SER A 20 -9.39 -14.97 -35.93
N GLY A 21 -10.01 -16.13 -36.12
CA GLY A 21 -9.33 -17.39 -36.44
C GLY A 21 -8.57 -17.99 -35.25
N ALA A 22 -8.68 -17.42 -34.05
CA ALA A 22 -8.01 -17.93 -32.85
C ALA A 22 -8.78 -19.10 -32.23
N SER A 23 -8.09 -19.92 -31.44
CA SER A 23 -8.74 -21.01 -30.70
C SER A 23 -9.77 -20.47 -29.71
N VAL A 24 -10.81 -21.25 -29.43
CA VAL A 24 -11.86 -20.89 -28.46
C VAL A 24 -11.25 -20.58 -27.08
N PHE A 25 -10.26 -21.38 -26.67
CA PHE A 25 -9.56 -21.20 -25.40
C PHE A 25 -8.78 -19.88 -25.33
N GLU A 26 -7.96 -19.57 -26.34
CA GLU A 26 -7.20 -18.31 -26.38
C GLU A 26 -8.12 -17.10 -26.49
N THR A 27 -9.20 -17.23 -27.28
CA THR A 27 -10.22 -16.19 -27.43
C THR A 27 -10.90 -15.89 -26.10
N GLN A 28 -11.30 -16.94 -25.37
CA GLN A 28 -11.90 -16.83 -24.04
C GLN A 28 -10.95 -16.14 -23.05
N LYS A 29 -9.67 -16.55 -23.03
CA LYS A 29 -8.65 -15.94 -22.18
C LYS A 29 -8.44 -14.47 -22.51
N ALA A 30 -8.35 -14.13 -23.79
CA ALA A 30 -8.17 -12.76 -24.27
C ALA A 30 -9.41 -11.89 -23.98
N LEU A 31 -10.61 -12.42 -24.11
CA LEU A 31 -11.85 -11.71 -23.79
C LEU A 31 -11.95 -11.41 -22.30
N ASN A 32 -11.63 -12.37 -21.43
CA ASN A 32 -11.61 -12.13 -19.98
C ASN A 32 -10.61 -11.04 -19.59
N ALA A 33 -9.38 -11.09 -20.14
CA ALA A 33 -8.36 -10.08 -19.87
C ALA A 33 -8.79 -8.69 -20.36
N LEU A 34 -9.34 -8.61 -21.57
CA LEU A 34 -9.82 -7.35 -22.13
C LEU A 34 -11.01 -6.80 -21.35
N ALA A 35 -11.94 -7.67 -20.95
CA ALA A 35 -13.11 -7.31 -20.17
C ALA A 35 -12.69 -6.75 -18.80
N ALA A 36 -11.74 -7.40 -18.12
CA ALA A 36 -11.16 -6.93 -16.87
C ALA A 36 -10.48 -5.55 -17.01
N ASP A 37 -9.84 -5.29 -18.15
CA ASP A 37 -9.15 -4.02 -18.39
C ASP A 37 -10.07 -2.87 -18.81
N THR A 38 -11.23 -3.18 -19.40
CA THR A 38 -12.13 -2.19 -20.03
C THR A 38 -13.43 -1.99 -19.29
N GLY A 39 -13.71 -2.81 -18.27
CA GLY A 39 -14.97 -2.78 -17.52
C GLY A 39 -16.15 -3.27 -18.35
N ALA A 40 -15.95 -4.32 -19.14
CA ALA A 40 -17.02 -4.93 -19.90
C ALA A 40 -18.01 -5.67 -18.99
N THR A 41 -19.29 -5.67 -19.36
CA THR A 41 -20.33 -6.40 -18.62
C THR A 41 -20.55 -7.79 -19.22
N LEU A 42 -20.97 -8.72 -18.38
CA LEU A 42 -21.34 -10.08 -18.78
C LEU A 42 -22.87 -10.19 -18.80
N GLU A 43 -23.42 -10.61 -19.93
CA GLU A 43 -24.86 -10.86 -20.10
C GLU A 43 -25.12 -12.34 -20.37
N VAL A 44 -26.21 -12.85 -19.81
CA VAL A 44 -26.70 -14.21 -20.07
C VAL A 44 -27.97 -14.12 -20.92
N SER A 45 -27.99 -14.83 -22.04
CA SER A 45 -29.19 -14.94 -22.88
C SER A 45 -30.23 -15.86 -22.23
N SER A 46 -31.49 -15.76 -22.66
CA SER A 46 -32.54 -16.70 -22.22
C SER A 46 -32.27 -18.16 -22.63
N ALA A 47 -31.38 -18.37 -23.61
CA ALA A 47 -30.92 -19.69 -24.04
C ALA A 47 -29.74 -20.22 -23.19
N GLY A 48 -29.18 -19.39 -22.30
CA GLY A 48 -28.03 -19.74 -21.47
C GLY A 48 -26.67 -19.38 -22.08
N ASP A 49 -26.64 -18.62 -23.18
CA ASP A 49 -25.39 -18.19 -23.82
C ASP A 49 -24.80 -16.97 -23.13
N LEU A 50 -23.48 -16.97 -22.93
CA LEU A 50 -22.75 -15.86 -22.34
C LEU A 50 -22.27 -14.88 -23.42
N THR A 51 -22.60 -13.60 -23.24
CA THR A 51 -22.21 -12.51 -24.14
C THR A 51 -21.38 -11.46 -23.40
N TYR A 52 -20.28 -11.02 -24.01
CA TYR A 52 -19.47 -9.91 -23.51
C TYR A 52 -19.94 -8.61 -24.14
N VAL A 53 -20.25 -7.60 -23.33
CA VAL A 53 -20.64 -6.27 -23.78
C VAL A 53 -19.55 -5.26 -23.40
N PHE A 54 -18.86 -4.77 -24.43
CA PHE A 54 -17.77 -3.82 -24.29
C PHE A 54 -18.24 -2.38 -24.48
N PRO A 55 -17.71 -1.41 -23.72
CA PRO A 55 -17.94 0.01 -23.99
C PRO A 55 -17.39 0.41 -25.37
N ARG A 56 -18.10 1.27 -26.12
CA ARG A 56 -17.60 1.77 -27.42
C ARG A 56 -16.26 2.51 -27.31
N SER A 57 -15.93 3.03 -26.13
CA SER A 57 -14.67 3.70 -25.80
C SER A 57 -13.52 2.75 -25.44
N THR A 58 -13.67 1.43 -25.61
CA THR A 58 -12.67 0.39 -25.30
C THR A 58 -11.23 0.77 -25.71
N ARG A 59 -11.05 1.26 -26.94
CA ARG A 59 -9.72 1.64 -27.45
C ARG A 59 -9.09 2.81 -26.69
N GLY A 60 -9.89 3.79 -26.30
CA GLY A 60 -9.46 4.94 -25.50
C GLY A 60 -9.15 4.56 -24.04
N ILE A 61 -9.93 3.64 -23.47
CA ILE A 61 -9.69 3.11 -22.12
C ILE A 61 -8.34 2.38 -22.08
N LEU A 62 -8.04 1.56 -23.09
CA LEU A 62 -6.78 0.82 -23.15
C LEU A 62 -5.57 1.70 -23.43
N SER A 63 -5.70 2.72 -24.29
CA SER A 63 -4.59 3.63 -24.60
C SER A 63 -4.23 4.50 -23.40
N SER A 64 -5.24 5.01 -22.67
CA SER A 64 -5.03 5.78 -21.44
C SER A 64 -4.42 4.91 -20.33
N LYS A 65 -4.88 3.67 -20.16
CA LYS A 65 -4.28 2.71 -19.21
C LYS A 65 -2.83 2.41 -19.56
N SER A 66 -2.52 2.18 -20.84
CA SER A 66 -1.15 1.95 -21.32
C SER A 66 -0.24 3.16 -21.10
N PHE A 67 -0.75 4.37 -21.33
CA PHE A 67 -0.01 5.60 -21.06
C PHE A 67 0.27 5.78 -19.56
N LYS A 68 -0.74 5.53 -18.72
CA LYS A 68 -0.58 5.53 -17.27
C LYS A 68 0.49 4.52 -16.82
N MET A 69 0.45 3.28 -17.31
CA MET A 69 1.44 2.25 -16.98
C MET A 69 2.88 2.63 -17.40
N LYS A 70 3.06 3.39 -18.48
CA LYS A 70 4.38 3.88 -18.91
C LYS A 70 4.91 5.00 -18.02
N ILE A 71 4.03 5.88 -17.53
CA ILE A 71 4.41 7.05 -16.74
C ILE A 71 4.50 6.75 -15.25
N GLU A 72 3.69 5.83 -14.75
CA GLU A 72 3.65 5.39 -13.35
C GLU A 72 5.03 5.03 -12.77
N PRO A 73 5.93 4.26 -13.44
CA PRO A 73 7.26 4.00 -12.91
C PRO A 73 8.13 5.26 -12.81
N ILE A 74 8.00 6.20 -13.76
CA ILE A 74 8.76 7.46 -13.76
C ILE A 74 8.27 8.36 -12.62
N VAL A 75 6.96 8.51 -12.49
CA VAL A 75 6.34 9.33 -11.44
C VAL A 75 6.59 8.73 -10.06
N SER A 76 6.47 7.42 -9.90
CA SER A 76 6.75 6.75 -8.63
C SER A 76 8.23 6.83 -8.26
N GLY A 77 9.15 6.68 -9.23
CA GLY A 77 10.58 6.90 -9.05
C GLY A 77 10.91 8.32 -8.62
N ALA A 78 10.42 9.32 -9.36
CA ALA A 78 10.62 10.73 -9.06
C ALA A 78 10.03 11.13 -7.69
N LYS A 79 8.83 10.65 -7.37
CA LYS A 79 8.20 10.87 -6.06
C LYS A 79 8.99 10.22 -4.92
N SER A 80 9.52 9.02 -5.14
CA SER A 80 10.36 8.34 -4.15
C SER A 80 11.64 9.13 -3.88
N LEU A 81 12.32 9.60 -4.93
CA LEU A 81 13.54 10.40 -4.82
C LEU A 81 13.28 11.77 -4.18
N ALA A 82 12.27 12.51 -4.66
CA ALA A 82 11.91 13.81 -4.11
C ALA A 82 11.54 13.70 -2.64
N SER A 83 10.77 12.66 -2.28
CA SER A 83 10.42 12.44 -0.89
C SER A 83 11.63 12.07 -0.04
N TYR A 84 12.59 11.30 -0.56
CA TYR A 84 13.84 10.99 0.13
C TYR A 84 14.69 12.25 0.36
N VAL A 85 14.94 13.05 -0.69
CA VAL A 85 15.72 14.29 -0.60
C VAL A 85 15.10 15.27 0.39
N PHE A 86 13.78 15.46 0.30
CA PHE A 86 13.05 16.34 1.22
C PHE A 86 13.16 15.88 2.68
N ARG A 87 13.10 14.57 2.92
CA ARG A 87 13.24 13.99 4.27
C ARG A 87 14.63 14.20 4.85
N VAL A 88 15.66 13.89 4.07
CA VAL A 88 17.05 14.07 4.49
C VAL A 88 17.32 15.54 4.78
N ALA A 89 16.92 16.44 3.87
CA ALA A 89 17.08 17.88 4.05
C ALA A 89 16.32 18.40 5.28
N PHE A 90 15.10 17.91 5.53
CA PHE A 90 14.31 18.33 6.68
C PHE A 90 14.87 17.81 8.01
N GLY A 91 15.31 16.55 8.05
CA GLY A 91 15.88 15.94 9.25
C GLY A 91 17.19 16.61 9.67
N THR A 92 18.08 16.87 8.70
CA THR A 92 19.34 17.60 8.95
C THR A 92 19.08 19.04 9.36
N SER A 93 18.14 19.73 8.69
CA SER A 93 17.77 21.10 9.06
C SER A 93 17.09 21.20 10.42
N LEU A 94 16.41 20.14 10.91
CA LEU A 94 15.89 20.12 12.28
C LEU A 94 17.01 20.32 13.29
N VAL A 95 18.01 19.44 13.23
CA VAL A 95 19.15 19.43 14.15
C VAL A 95 19.94 20.73 14.00
N ALA A 96 20.20 21.16 12.77
CA ALA A 96 20.88 22.41 12.49
C ALA A 96 20.10 23.62 13.04
N SER A 97 18.78 23.68 12.87
CA SER A 97 17.95 24.80 13.36
C SER A 97 18.03 24.93 14.88
N VAL A 98 17.85 23.80 15.59
CA VAL A 98 17.94 23.77 17.06
C VAL A 98 19.34 24.21 17.51
N MET A 99 20.40 23.64 16.91
CA MET A 99 21.77 23.99 17.29
C MET A 99 22.10 25.47 17.01
N ILE A 100 21.71 25.99 15.85
CA ILE A 100 21.93 27.40 15.49
C ILE A 100 21.18 28.32 16.44
N VAL A 101 19.89 28.06 16.71
CA VAL A 101 19.05 28.92 17.56
C VAL A 101 19.62 29.00 18.98
N TYR A 102 19.88 27.86 19.62
CA TYR A 102 20.34 27.85 21.01
C TYR A 102 21.78 28.34 21.15
N THR A 103 22.66 28.05 20.18
CA THR A 103 24.02 28.60 20.17
C THR A 103 24.01 30.12 19.98
N ALA A 104 23.15 30.64 19.10
CA ALA A 104 23.01 32.07 18.87
C ALA A 104 22.49 32.79 20.12
N ILE A 105 21.45 32.24 20.77
CA ILE A 105 20.92 32.79 22.03
C ILE A 105 22.03 32.83 23.09
N PHE A 106 22.75 31.73 23.29
CA PHE A 106 23.84 31.66 24.27
C PHE A 106 24.97 32.66 23.97
N ALA A 107 25.41 32.74 22.72
CA ALA A 107 26.44 33.67 22.29
C ALA A 107 26.04 35.14 22.50
N LEU A 108 24.80 35.50 22.13
CA LEU A 108 24.27 36.86 22.33
C LEU A 108 24.08 37.19 23.82
N MET A 109 23.65 36.22 24.64
CA MET A 109 23.54 36.42 26.10
C MET A 109 24.92 36.63 26.74
N SER A 110 25.93 35.85 26.35
CA SER A 110 27.31 36.01 26.84
C SER A 110 27.90 37.36 26.44
N ALA A 111 27.71 37.79 25.19
CA ALA A 111 28.18 39.08 24.69
C ALA A 111 27.48 40.29 25.34
N LYS A 112 26.31 40.08 25.95
CA LYS A 112 25.55 41.09 26.69
C LYS A 112 26.07 41.30 28.11
N SER A 113 26.72 40.31 28.72
CA SER A 113 27.29 40.38 30.07
C SER A 113 28.82 40.54 30.00
N SER A 114 29.30 41.75 29.72
CA SER A 114 30.73 42.05 29.59
C SER A 114 31.37 42.65 30.86
N ASP A 115 30.71 42.61 32.01
CA ASP A 115 31.31 42.95 33.32
C ASP A 115 30.84 41.95 34.38
N ASP A 116 31.66 40.91 34.57
CA ASP A 116 32.06 40.33 35.85
C ASP A 116 32.69 38.96 35.58
N ARG A 117 34.03 38.95 35.50
CA ARG A 117 34.80 37.71 35.63
C ARG A 117 34.70 37.26 37.08
N SER A 118 33.79 36.33 37.36
CA SER A 118 33.92 35.49 38.54
C SER A 118 33.56 34.04 38.21
N ASP A 119 34.49 33.16 38.53
CA ASP A 119 34.37 31.71 38.43
C ASP A 119 33.06 31.22 39.05
N ARG A 120 32.26 30.46 38.29
CA ARG A 120 31.29 29.52 38.87
C ARG A 120 30.82 28.45 37.89
N ARG A 121 31.30 27.24 38.17
CA ARG A 121 30.64 25.93 38.11
C ARG A 121 29.66 25.70 36.97
N GLY A 122 30.06 24.79 36.07
CA GLY A 122 29.20 24.15 35.09
C GLY A 122 27.88 23.70 35.70
N GLY A 123 26.81 24.41 35.33
CA GLY A 123 25.45 23.97 35.50
C GLY A 123 25.19 22.88 34.47
N GLY A 124 25.12 21.63 34.93
CA GLY A 124 24.62 20.53 34.12
C GLY A 124 23.24 20.89 33.59
N PHE A 125 23.09 20.86 32.27
CA PHE A 125 21.80 21.01 31.60
C PHE A 125 20.86 19.92 32.13
N ALA A 126 19.98 20.27 33.06
CA ALA A 126 18.88 19.42 33.53
C ALA A 126 17.75 19.44 32.49
N GLY A 127 18.11 19.17 31.23
CA GLY A 127 17.15 18.80 30.21
C GLY A 127 16.77 17.32 30.39
N PRO A 128 15.65 16.87 29.81
CA PRO A 128 15.33 15.45 29.80
C PRO A 128 16.53 14.67 29.27
N ARG A 129 16.91 13.58 29.95
CA ARG A 129 18.01 12.71 29.50
C ARG A 129 17.56 11.96 28.25
N PHE A 130 17.65 12.62 27.11
CA PHE A 130 17.48 11.99 25.80
C PHE A 130 18.76 11.23 25.48
N TYR A 131 18.70 9.90 25.45
CA TYR A 131 19.76 9.10 24.84
C TYR A 131 19.72 9.35 23.33
N ILE A 132 20.56 10.29 22.86
CA ILE A 132 20.74 10.61 21.45
C ILE A 132 22.04 9.94 21.02
N SER A 133 21.97 8.81 20.31
CA SER A 133 23.15 8.27 19.65
C SER A 133 23.39 9.05 18.36
N PRO A 134 24.62 9.53 18.08
CA PRO A 134 24.96 10.14 16.79
C PRO A 134 24.67 9.21 15.61
N PHE A 135 24.68 7.89 15.85
CA PHE A 135 24.38 6.88 14.84
C PHE A 135 22.89 6.79 14.49
N ASP A 136 22.00 7.37 15.30
CA ASP A 136 20.57 7.41 15.03
C ASP A 136 20.20 8.33 13.86
N LEU A 137 21.10 9.26 13.51
CA LEU A 137 20.97 10.08 12.32
C LEU A 137 21.13 9.24 11.03
N PHE A 138 21.82 8.10 11.03
CA PHE A 138 21.98 7.34 9.78
C PHE A 138 20.67 6.74 9.26
N TRP A 139 19.67 6.59 10.13
CA TRP A 139 18.40 5.98 9.76
C TRP A 139 17.53 6.86 8.83
N TYR A 140 17.62 8.20 8.88
CA TYR A 140 16.87 9.05 7.93
C TYR A 140 17.49 9.08 6.53
N TRP A 141 18.71 8.55 6.37
CA TRP A 141 19.36 8.33 5.07
C TRP A 141 18.94 7.01 4.42
N ASP A 142 18.03 6.21 5.00
CA ASP A 142 17.55 4.99 4.37
C ASP A 142 16.60 5.30 3.18
N PRO A 143 17.01 5.05 1.92
CA PRO A 143 16.15 5.31 0.76
C PRO A 143 14.95 4.34 0.68
N TYR A 144 14.97 3.24 1.43
CA TYR A 144 13.93 2.21 1.43
C TYR A 144 12.94 2.33 2.59
N TYR A 145 12.97 3.43 3.34
CA TYR A 145 12.14 3.62 4.52
C TYR A 145 10.67 3.25 4.34
N TYR A 146 10.06 3.68 3.23
CA TYR A 146 8.62 3.50 2.94
C TYR A 146 8.32 2.19 2.20
N ARG A 147 9.35 1.40 1.88
CA ARG A 147 9.21 0.12 1.16
C ARG A 147 9.18 -1.07 2.11
N ARG A 148 9.42 -0.85 3.41
CA ARG A 148 9.40 -1.90 4.43
C ARG A 148 8.13 -1.77 5.27
N PRO A 149 7.28 -2.80 5.32
CA PRO A 149 6.17 -2.86 6.28
C PRO A 149 6.74 -2.74 7.69
N ARG A 150 6.39 -1.67 8.42
CA ARG A 150 6.78 -1.51 9.81
C ARG A 150 5.77 -2.24 10.71
N ARG A 151 6.27 -3.10 11.60
CA ARG A 151 5.47 -3.63 12.70
C ARG A 151 5.21 -2.54 13.73
N ARG A 152 3.97 -2.46 14.23
CA ARG A 152 3.55 -1.50 15.26
C ARG A 152 4.34 -1.61 16.57
N ASP A 153 4.88 -2.79 16.85
CA ASP A 153 5.50 -3.10 18.16
C ASP A 153 7.01 -2.80 18.22
N ARG A 154 7.56 -2.11 17.22
CA ARG A 154 8.97 -1.73 17.24
C ARG A 154 9.12 -0.39 17.97
N GLU A 155 9.87 -0.39 19.07
CA GLU A 155 10.29 0.83 19.75
C GLU A 155 11.06 1.74 18.78
N MET A 156 10.55 2.96 18.63
CA MET A 156 11.13 4.01 17.81
C MET A 156 12.17 4.77 18.61
N ASN A 157 13.29 5.11 17.98
CA ASN A 157 14.18 6.09 18.60
C ASN A 157 13.59 7.52 18.50
N PHE A 158 14.07 8.46 19.31
CA PHE A 158 13.61 9.85 19.36
C PHE A 158 13.54 10.52 17.98
N PHE A 159 14.61 10.45 17.16
CA PHE A 159 14.58 11.03 15.81
C PHE A 159 13.63 10.29 14.88
N GLU A 160 13.49 8.96 15.04
CA GLU A 160 12.50 8.17 14.30
C GLU A 160 11.07 8.58 14.67
N ALA A 161 10.82 8.88 15.94
CA ALA A 161 9.54 9.37 16.41
C ALA A 161 9.24 10.80 15.95
N VAL A 162 10.20 11.72 16.00
CA VAL A 162 10.04 13.08 15.45
C VAL A 162 9.79 13.03 13.94
N PHE A 163 10.52 12.16 13.24
CA PHE A 163 10.33 11.93 11.81
C PHE A 163 8.94 11.36 11.52
N SER A 164 8.51 10.33 12.26
CA SER A 164 7.17 9.74 12.16
C SER A 164 6.09 10.78 12.45
N PHE A 165 6.31 11.64 13.45
CA PHE A 165 5.42 12.75 13.78
C PHE A 165 5.26 13.71 12.59
N VAL A 166 6.33 14.14 11.93
CA VAL A 166 6.26 15.11 10.81
C VAL A 166 5.82 14.46 9.49
N PHE A 167 6.46 13.35 9.09
CA PHE A 167 6.31 12.73 7.76
C PHE A 167 5.46 11.48 7.76
N GLY A 168 5.56 10.67 8.82
CA GLY A 168 4.71 9.50 9.02
C GLY A 168 5.32 8.27 8.40
N ASP A 169 4.70 7.12 8.66
CA ASP A 169 5.38 5.84 8.51
C ASP A 169 5.20 5.19 7.14
N GLY A 170 4.38 5.82 6.28
CA GLY A 170 4.10 5.35 4.94
C GLY A 170 2.76 4.67 4.79
N ASP A 171 2.62 3.95 3.68
CA ASP A 171 1.38 3.24 3.35
C ASP A 171 1.29 1.95 4.17
N PRO A 172 0.28 1.80 5.05
CA PRO A 172 0.10 0.55 5.80
C PRO A 172 -0.37 -0.61 4.90
N ASN A 173 -0.82 -0.32 3.68
CA ASN A 173 -1.45 -1.29 2.78
C ASN A 173 -0.55 -1.73 1.61
N LEU A 174 0.77 -1.60 1.70
CA LEU A 174 1.69 -2.01 0.61
C LEU A 174 1.49 -3.47 0.17
N ASP A 175 1.32 -4.37 1.14
CA ASP A 175 1.11 -5.80 0.88
C ASP A 175 -0.39 -6.18 0.78
N PHE A 176 -1.29 -5.20 0.84
CA PHE A 176 -2.73 -5.47 0.84
C PHE A 176 -3.18 -6.22 -0.42
N GLU A 177 -2.73 -5.80 -1.61
CA GLU A 177 -3.11 -6.49 -2.84
C GLU A 177 -2.66 -7.94 -2.88
N LYS A 178 -1.43 -8.20 -2.41
CA LYS A 178 -0.89 -9.56 -2.34
C LYS A 178 -1.73 -10.41 -1.38
N ARG A 179 -2.00 -9.91 -0.16
CA ARG A 179 -2.86 -10.56 0.84
C ARG A 179 -4.27 -10.80 0.31
N ARG A 180 -4.86 -9.81 -0.36
CA ARG A 180 -6.19 -9.90 -0.98
C ARG A 180 -6.26 -11.04 -1.99
N TRP A 181 -5.30 -11.11 -2.92
CA TRP A 181 -5.28 -12.17 -3.92
C TRP A 181 -5.01 -13.56 -3.33
N GLU A 182 -4.21 -13.64 -2.27
CA GLU A 182 -4.02 -14.89 -1.53
C GLU A 182 -5.32 -15.38 -0.89
N LEU A 183 -6.11 -14.48 -0.28
CA LEU A 183 -7.43 -14.80 0.27
C LEU A 183 -8.41 -15.26 -0.81
N VAL A 184 -8.42 -14.60 -1.98
CA VAL A 184 -9.23 -15.04 -3.13
C VAL A 184 -8.85 -16.46 -3.57
N GLY A 185 -7.55 -16.74 -3.72
CA GLY A 185 -7.06 -18.07 -4.11
C GLY A 185 -7.46 -19.15 -3.09
N ARG A 186 -7.31 -18.87 -1.79
CA ARG A 186 -7.74 -19.77 -0.71
C ARG A 186 -9.26 -20.01 -0.73
N LEU A 187 -10.07 -18.98 -1.00
CA LEU A 187 -11.52 -19.13 -1.13
C LEU A 187 -11.90 -20.03 -2.30
N ILE A 188 -11.28 -19.84 -3.46
CA ILE A 188 -11.53 -20.66 -4.66
C ILE A 188 -11.17 -22.13 -4.37
N GLN A 189 -10.02 -22.38 -3.74
CA GLN A 189 -9.62 -23.74 -3.35
C GLN A 189 -10.58 -24.36 -2.32
N LYS A 190 -11.03 -23.58 -1.33
CA LYS A 190 -12.00 -24.03 -0.33
C LYS A 190 -13.32 -24.49 -0.96
N ASN A 191 -13.74 -23.82 -2.04
CA ASN A 191 -14.93 -24.17 -2.81
C ASN A 191 -14.62 -25.11 -3.99
N LYS A 192 -13.47 -25.80 -3.96
CA LYS A 192 -13.08 -26.82 -4.96
C LYS A 192 -13.12 -26.30 -6.40
N GLY A 193 -12.69 -25.06 -6.61
CA GLY A 193 -12.58 -24.46 -7.94
C GLY A 193 -13.86 -23.87 -8.51
N VAL A 194 -15.01 -23.90 -7.82
CA VAL A 194 -16.24 -23.25 -8.30
C VAL A 194 -16.74 -22.23 -7.30
N VAL A 195 -16.95 -20.98 -7.73
CA VAL A 195 -17.43 -19.90 -6.87
C VAL A 195 -18.45 -19.02 -7.60
N THR A 196 -19.25 -18.31 -6.80
CA THR A 196 -20.19 -17.28 -7.27
C THR A 196 -19.59 -15.89 -7.15
N ALA A 197 -20.15 -14.91 -7.88
CA ALA A 197 -19.73 -13.50 -7.76
C ALA A 197 -19.84 -13.01 -6.31
N GLU A 198 -20.92 -13.39 -5.63
CA GLU A 198 -21.23 -12.97 -4.28
C GLU A 198 -20.23 -13.52 -3.27
N GLN A 199 -19.72 -14.75 -3.46
CA GLN A 199 -18.64 -15.30 -2.63
C GLN A 199 -17.33 -14.53 -2.78
N LEU A 200 -17.04 -13.99 -3.97
CA LEU A 200 -15.85 -13.20 -4.25
C LEU A 200 -15.98 -11.73 -3.83
N ALA A 201 -17.20 -11.20 -3.75
CA ALA A 201 -17.49 -9.80 -3.42
C ALA A 201 -16.81 -9.27 -2.14
N PRO A 202 -16.65 -10.02 -1.03
CA PRO A 202 -15.94 -9.53 0.15
C PRO A 202 -14.45 -9.26 -0.06
N PHE A 203 -13.86 -9.82 -1.12
CA PHE A 203 -12.43 -9.73 -1.42
C PHE A 203 -12.14 -8.85 -2.63
N LEU A 204 -13.15 -8.47 -3.41
CA LEU A 204 -13.01 -7.68 -4.63
C LEU A 204 -13.71 -6.31 -4.47
N ASP A 205 -13.31 -5.35 -5.28
CA ASP A 205 -13.90 -4.01 -5.24
C ASP A 205 -15.18 -4.01 -6.07
N THR A 206 -16.35 -3.85 -5.42
CA THR A 206 -17.67 -3.88 -6.07
C THR A 206 -18.25 -2.46 -6.15
N ALA A 207 -18.78 -2.09 -7.33
CA ALA A 207 -19.58 -0.88 -7.53
C ALA A 207 -21.09 -1.14 -7.36
N GLY A 208 -21.47 -2.39 -7.12
CA GLY A 208 -22.83 -2.90 -7.07
C GLY A 208 -22.83 -4.43 -7.22
N TYR A 209 -24.00 -5.06 -7.05
CA TYR A 209 -24.18 -6.51 -7.23
C TYR A 209 -24.95 -6.85 -8.51
N GLU A 210 -25.47 -5.85 -9.21
CA GLU A 210 -26.17 -6.01 -10.48
C GLU A 210 -25.19 -6.34 -11.62
N ASP A 211 -23.97 -5.82 -11.52
CA ASP A 211 -22.89 -6.07 -12.46
C ASP A 211 -21.84 -6.99 -11.83
N GLU A 212 -21.73 -8.23 -12.35
CA GLU A 212 -20.73 -9.22 -11.91
C GLU A 212 -19.34 -9.01 -12.57
N SER A 213 -19.14 -7.90 -13.30
CA SER A 213 -17.86 -7.56 -13.96
C SER A 213 -16.66 -7.47 -13.00
N PHE A 214 -16.90 -7.21 -11.71
CA PHE A 214 -15.83 -7.16 -10.70
C PHE A 214 -15.09 -8.49 -10.53
N VAL A 215 -15.66 -9.62 -11.00
CA VAL A 215 -15.03 -10.96 -10.94
C VAL A 215 -13.99 -11.16 -12.05
N LEU A 216 -14.05 -10.39 -13.14
CA LEU A 216 -13.20 -10.56 -14.33
C LEU A 216 -11.70 -10.58 -14.01
N PRO A 217 -11.15 -9.71 -13.13
CA PRO A 217 -9.73 -9.78 -12.77
C PRO A 217 -9.35 -11.10 -12.09
N ALA A 218 -10.24 -11.71 -11.31
CA ALA A 218 -10.01 -13.02 -10.71
C ALA A 218 -9.96 -14.12 -11.78
N LEU A 219 -10.85 -14.06 -12.79
CA LEU A 219 -10.86 -14.99 -13.92
C LEU A 219 -9.56 -14.92 -14.72
N THR A 220 -9.05 -13.72 -14.97
CA THR A 220 -7.76 -13.57 -15.67
C THR A 220 -6.59 -14.09 -14.83
N ARG A 221 -6.58 -13.80 -13.52
CA ARG A 221 -5.45 -14.13 -12.64
C ARG A 221 -5.34 -15.63 -12.32
N PHE A 222 -6.48 -16.30 -12.11
CA PHE A 222 -6.54 -17.72 -11.78
C PHE A 222 -7.00 -18.60 -12.95
N GLU A 223 -7.04 -18.03 -14.15
CA GLU A 223 -7.46 -18.71 -15.39
C GLU A 223 -8.83 -19.38 -15.27
N GLY A 224 -9.79 -18.66 -14.69
CA GLY A 224 -11.17 -19.11 -14.55
C GLY A 224 -12.04 -18.81 -15.78
N THR A 225 -13.13 -19.55 -15.90
CA THR A 225 -14.14 -19.41 -16.95
C THR A 225 -15.54 -19.20 -16.35
N PRO A 226 -16.32 -18.24 -16.86
CA PRO A 226 -17.72 -18.11 -16.53
C PRO A 226 -18.54 -19.21 -17.23
N GLU A 227 -19.40 -19.89 -16.47
CA GLU A 227 -20.35 -20.90 -16.95
C GLU A 227 -21.76 -20.52 -16.49
N VAL A 228 -22.76 -20.76 -17.32
CA VAL A 228 -24.16 -20.52 -16.94
C VAL A 228 -24.74 -21.82 -16.40
N ASN A 229 -25.31 -21.77 -15.20
CA ASN A 229 -26.04 -22.91 -14.66
C ASN A 229 -27.43 -22.98 -15.31
N THR A 230 -27.72 -24.08 -16.02
CA THR A 230 -28.98 -24.28 -16.75
C THR A 230 -30.21 -24.41 -15.85
N VAL A 231 -30.03 -24.72 -14.56
CA VAL A 231 -31.12 -24.90 -13.59
C VAL A 231 -31.54 -23.56 -12.98
N THR A 232 -30.57 -22.74 -12.58
CA THR A 232 -30.83 -21.45 -11.91
C THR A 232 -30.78 -20.25 -12.85
N GLY A 233 -30.25 -20.41 -14.07
CA GLY A 233 -30.00 -19.32 -15.01
C GLY A 233 -28.92 -18.34 -14.55
N SER A 234 -28.19 -18.67 -13.48
CA SER A 234 -27.18 -17.81 -12.86
C SER A 234 -25.77 -18.15 -13.35
N ILE A 235 -24.91 -17.14 -13.43
CA ILE A 235 -23.49 -17.34 -13.73
C ILE A 235 -22.80 -17.97 -12.51
N ILE A 236 -22.01 -19.01 -12.77
CA ILE A 236 -21.04 -19.60 -11.85
C ILE A 236 -19.66 -19.47 -12.48
N TYR A 237 -18.62 -19.36 -11.65
CA TYR A 237 -17.26 -19.20 -12.12
C TYR A 237 -16.44 -20.44 -11.76
N ARG A 238 -15.93 -21.13 -12.77
CA ARG A 238 -15.09 -22.31 -12.64
C ARG A 238 -13.62 -21.94 -12.78
N PHE A 239 -12.77 -22.54 -11.96
CA PHE A 239 -11.33 -22.35 -11.91
C PHE A 239 -10.65 -23.72 -11.98
N PRO A 240 -10.47 -24.29 -13.19
CA PRO A 240 -10.00 -25.67 -13.36
C PRO A 240 -8.65 -25.93 -12.69
N ASN A 241 -7.74 -24.96 -12.78
CA ASN A 241 -6.38 -25.05 -12.21
C ASN A 241 -6.35 -24.99 -10.67
N MET A 242 -7.48 -24.68 -10.03
CA MET A 242 -7.62 -24.57 -8.58
C MET A 242 -8.41 -25.75 -7.99
N GLU A 243 -8.80 -26.73 -8.81
CA GLU A 243 -9.51 -27.94 -8.37
C GLU A 243 -8.58 -29.01 -7.77
N SER A 244 -7.30 -29.03 -8.17
CA SER A 244 -6.30 -29.97 -7.68
C SER A 244 -5.41 -29.37 -6.60
N THR A 245 -5.19 -30.11 -5.51
CA THR A 245 -4.19 -29.77 -4.48
C THR A 245 -3.20 -30.92 -4.36
N ALA A 246 -1.90 -30.62 -4.36
CA ALA A 246 -0.87 -31.61 -4.15
C ALA A 246 -0.82 -31.99 -2.65
N GLY A 247 -1.29 -33.20 -2.34
CA GLY A 247 -1.21 -33.80 -0.99
C GLY A 247 -2.29 -33.34 0.00
N LYS A 248 -2.37 -34.06 1.13
CA LYS A 248 -3.20 -33.68 2.29
C LYS A 248 -2.63 -32.39 2.89
N THR A 249 -3.10 -31.23 2.46
CA THR A 249 -2.84 -29.97 3.15
C THR A 249 -3.41 -30.09 4.56
N THR A 250 -2.55 -30.40 5.53
CA THR A 250 -2.90 -30.39 6.94
C THR A 250 -3.40 -28.98 7.25
N ALA A 251 -4.66 -28.92 7.67
CA ALA A 251 -5.43 -27.72 7.96
C ALA A 251 -4.82 -26.89 9.12
N ARG A 252 -3.66 -26.26 8.89
CA ARG A 252 -2.92 -25.50 9.91
C ARG A 252 -3.16 -23.98 9.87
N SER A 253 -3.99 -23.46 8.97
CA SER A 253 -4.35 -22.03 8.90
C SER A 253 -5.79 -21.71 9.32
N ARG A 254 -6.40 -22.57 10.14
CA ARG A 254 -7.81 -22.47 10.57
C ARG A 254 -8.18 -21.16 11.30
N GLY A 255 -7.19 -20.33 11.69
CA GLY A 255 -7.41 -19.04 12.38
C GLY A 255 -7.41 -17.79 11.49
N GLU A 256 -6.81 -17.81 10.29
CA GLU A 256 -6.78 -16.65 9.38
C GLU A 256 -7.87 -16.71 8.29
N SER A 257 -8.53 -17.87 8.18
CA SER A 257 -9.48 -18.25 7.12
C SER A 257 -10.76 -17.40 7.05
N GLU A 258 -11.01 -16.53 8.02
CA GLU A 258 -12.21 -15.67 8.09
C GLU A 258 -11.87 -14.18 8.09
N ALA A 259 -10.58 -13.82 8.01
CA ALA A 259 -10.19 -12.44 7.94
C ALA A 259 -10.64 -11.86 6.58
N LEU A 260 -11.66 -11.01 6.63
CA LEU A 260 -12.05 -10.16 5.51
C LEU A 260 -10.81 -9.43 4.99
N ALA A 261 -10.73 -9.22 3.67
CA ALA A 261 -9.69 -8.38 3.08
C ALA A 261 -9.94 -6.91 3.48
N GLN A 262 -9.53 -6.56 4.69
CA GLN A 262 -9.67 -5.22 5.24
C GLN A 262 -8.38 -4.44 5.01
N GLU A 263 -8.53 -3.26 4.44
CA GLU A 263 -7.48 -2.26 4.37
C GLU A 263 -7.27 -1.64 5.75
N GLU A 264 -6.02 -1.42 6.13
CA GLU A 264 -5.68 -0.75 7.37
C GLU A 264 -5.81 0.77 7.21
N ARG A 265 -6.37 1.44 8.22
CA ARG A 265 -6.44 2.91 8.24
C ARG A 265 -5.04 3.53 8.33
N TRP A 266 -4.85 4.65 7.64
CA TRP A 266 -3.68 5.51 7.82
C TRP A 266 -3.67 6.10 9.22
N VAL A 267 -2.70 5.68 10.02
CA VAL A 267 -2.42 6.31 11.31
C VAL A 267 -1.67 7.63 11.11
N PHE A 268 -1.78 8.54 12.07
CA PHE A 268 -1.01 9.78 12.04
C PHE A 268 0.49 9.49 12.18
N SER A 269 0.84 8.66 13.16
CA SER A 269 2.20 8.20 13.41
C SER A 269 2.15 6.93 14.25
N LEU A 270 3.06 6.00 13.99
CA LEU A 270 3.29 4.77 14.75
C LEU A 270 4.06 5.01 16.06
N ALA A 271 4.61 6.22 16.27
CA ALA A 271 5.30 6.57 17.49
C ALA A 271 4.37 6.48 18.72
N GLU A 272 4.96 6.18 19.88
CA GLU A 272 4.20 6.13 21.13
C GLU A 272 3.61 7.51 21.48
N PRO A 273 2.52 7.55 22.28
CA PRO A 273 1.91 8.82 22.71
C PRO A 273 2.92 9.77 23.38
N SER A 274 3.78 9.24 24.25
CA SER A 274 4.84 9.98 24.93
C SER A 274 5.82 10.62 23.93
N GLN A 275 6.24 9.87 22.92
CA GLN A 275 7.17 10.31 21.90
C GLN A 275 6.56 11.38 20.98
N LYS A 276 5.27 11.27 20.65
CA LYS A 276 4.53 12.30 19.91
C LYS A 276 4.49 13.62 20.67
N ILE A 277 4.25 13.56 21.98
CA ILE A 277 4.26 14.74 22.85
C ILE A 277 5.67 15.35 22.87
N GLN A 278 6.71 14.53 23.04
CA GLN A 278 8.10 15.01 23.02
C GLN A 278 8.48 15.67 21.69
N ALA A 279 8.08 15.08 20.55
CA ALA A 279 8.30 15.67 19.24
C ALA A 279 7.59 17.02 19.09
N GLY A 280 6.34 17.10 19.56
CA GLY A 280 5.60 18.37 19.60
C GLY A 280 6.29 19.42 20.47
N LEU A 281 6.71 19.05 21.69
CA LEU A 281 7.43 19.94 22.60
C LEU A 281 8.75 20.44 22.01
N LEU A 282 9.52 19.57 21.32
CA LEU A 282 10.74 19.98 20.63
C LEU A 282 10.43 21.04 19.57
N GLY A 283 9.40 20.82 18.75
CA GLY A 283 8.98 21.79 17.74
C GLY A 283 8.58 23.14 18.34
N VAL A 284 7.83 23.11 19.45
CA VAL A 284 7.39 24.33 20.14
C VAL A 284 8.58 25.06 20.74
N ALA A 285 9.48 24.33 21.42
CA ALA A 285 10.68 24.91 22.01
C ALA A 285 11.59 25.53 20.94
N ASN A 286 11.74 24.87 19.78
CA ASN A 286 12.51 25.43 18.66
C ASN A 286 11.88 26.72 18.14
N LEU A 287 10.57 26.73 17.89
CA LEU A 287 9.87 27.91 17.39
C LEU A 287 9.92 29.09 18.39
N VAL A 288 9.72 28.81 19.68
CA VAL A 288 9.86 29.82 20.75
C VAL A 288 11.30 30.36 20.79
N GLY A 289 12.31 29.49 20.68
CA GLY A 289 13.70 29.89 20.58
C GLY A 289 13.96 30.84 19.40
N VAL A 290 13.40 30.54 18.22
CA VAL A 290 13.49 31.43 17.05
C VAL A 290 12.85 32.80 17.32
N VAL A 291 11.70 32.83 17.98
CA VAL A 291 11.02 34.09 18.34
C VAL A 291 11.85 34.90 19.35
N ILE A 292 12.42 34.26 20.37
CA ILE A 292 13.30 34.91 21.34
C ILE A 292 14.53 35.48 20.64
N LEU A 293 15.18 34.69 19.77
CA LEU A 293 16.33 35.14 19.00
C LEU A 293 15.98 36.33 18.11
N ALA A 294 14.81 36.30 17.45
CA ALA A 294 14.32 37.42 16.65
C ALA A 294 14.08 38.68 17.48
N GLN A 295 13.55 38.55 18.70
CA GLN A 295 13.38 39.69 19.61
C GLN A 295 14.74 40.26 20.07
N MET A 296 15.73 39.41 20.35
CA MET A 296 17.08 39.84 20.75
C MET A 296 17.83 40.58 19.63
N ILE A 297 17.65 40.14 18.37
CA ILE A 297 18.28 40.74 17.20
C ILE A 297 17.60 42.06 16.80
N ASN A 298 16.28 42.15 16.94
CA ASN A 298 15.50 43.34 16.59
C ASN A 298 15.31 44.32 17.76
N ASP A 299 16.03 44.14 18.87
CA ASP A 299 15.99 45.05 20.03
C ASP A 299 16.47 46.46 19.59
N PRO A 300 15.65 47.52 19.72
CA PRO A 300 16.03 48.88 19.37
C PRO A 300 17.29 49.37 20.10
N GLN A 301 17.61 48.79 21.27
CA GLN A 301 18.79 49.14 22.05
C GLN A 301 20.09 48.47 21.54
N ILE A 302 20.03 47.75 20.42
CA ILE A 302 21.19 47.04 19.86
C ILE A 302 22.36 47.97 19.51
N MET A 303 22.08 49.24 19.17
CA MET A 303 23.11 50.24 18.85
C MET A 303 23.94 50.66 20.07
N TYR A 304 23.44 50.42 21.29
CA TYR A 304 24.14 50.67 22.55
C TYR A 304 24.84 49.42 23.12
N ARG A 305 24.82 48.29 22.39
CA ARG A 305 25.50 47.05 22.77
C ARG A 305 26.96 47.04 22.29
N THR A 306 27.74 46.10 22.81
CA THR A 306 29.12 45.84 22.40
C THR A 306 29.21 45.57 20.89
N ARG A 307 30.32 45.98 20.25
CA ARG A 307 30.55 45.74 18.81
C ARG A 307 30.39 44.26 18.42
N GLU A 308 30.87 43.35 19.26
CA GLU A 308 30.75 41.90 19.07
C GLU A 308 29.29 41.43 19.01
N TYR A 309 28.41 41.98 19.86
CA TYR A 309 26.98 41.68 19.86
C TYR A 309 26.33 42.08 18.53
N VAL A 310 26.65 43.28 18.03
CA VAL A 310 26.08 43.81 16.78
C VAL A 310 26.54 42.98 15.57
N GLU A 311 27.80 42.57 15.53
CA GLU A 311 28.33 41.72 14.44
C GLU A 311 27.68 40.32 14.47
N LEU A 312 27.55 39.70 15.64
CA LEU A 312 26.84 38.42 15.81
C LEU A 312 25.36 38.52 15.42
N ALA A 313 24.66 39.55 15.89
CA ALA A 313 23.25 39.75 15.58
C ALA A 313 22.99 39.92 14.08
N ARG A 314 23.87 40.63 13.36
CA ARG A 314 23.81 40.77 11.90
C ARG A 314 24.06 39.44 11.18
N ALA A 315 24.96 38.61 11.69
CA ALA A 315 25.19 37.28 11.11
C ALA A 315 23.95 36.39 11.24
N PHE A 316 23.27 36.42 12.39
CA PHE A 316 22.07 35.62 12.63
C PHE A 316 20.80 36.21 11.99
N SER A 317 20.73 37.52 11.76
CA SER A 317 19.55 38.16 11.15
C SER A 317 19.26 37.62 9.76
N GLY A 318 20.30 37.28 8.98
CA GLY A 318 20.15 36.65 7.67
C GLY A 318 19.55 35.24 7.71
N LEU A 319 19.69 34.53 8.83
CA LEU A 319 19.18 33.16 9.01
C LEU A 319 17.74 33.13 9.56
N LEU A 320 17.28 34.20 10.21
CA LEU A 320 15.97 34.27 10.86
C LEU A 320 14.80 33.87 9.94
N PRO A 321 14.67 34.36 8.68
CA PRO A 321 13.56 33.98 7.81
C PRO A 321 13.53 32.48 7.54
N GLY A 322 14.70 31.86 7.36
CA GLY A 322 14.83 30.41 7.15
C GLY A 322 14.45 29.60 8.39
N LEU A 323 14.94 30.01 9.57
CA LEU A 323 14.63 29.36 10.85
C LEU A 323 13.14 29.45 11.19
N LEU A 324 12.52 30.61 10.96
CA LEU A 324 11.08 30.81 11.18
C LEU A 324 10.24 29.98 10.20
N SER A 325 10.59 30.02 8.91
CA SER A 325 9.92 29.21 7.88
C SER A 325 9.98 27.72 8.23
N TYR A 326 11.15 27.26 8.68
CA TYR A 326 11.35 25.89 9.12
C TYR A 326 10.49 25.54 10.35
N GLY A 327 10.51 26.39 11.39
CA GLY A 327 9.70 26.19 12.60
C GLY A 327 8.20 26.12 12.30
N VAL A 328 7.70 26.91 11.35
CA VAL A 328 6.30 26.84 10.88
C VAL A 328 6.04 25.54 10.10
N LEU A 329 6.93 25.17 9.18
CA LEU A 329 6.79 23.95 8.38
C LEU A 329 6.72 22.69 9.23
N PHE A 330 7.43 22.65 10.37
CA PHE A 330 7.37 21.55 11.34
C PHE A 330 5.94 21.23 11.80
N PHE A 331 5.06 22.22 11.87
CA PHE A 331 3.65 22.04 12.25
C PHE A 331 2.72 21.97 11.04
N VAL A 332 2.97 22.75 9.99
CA VAL A 332 2.10 22.79 8.80
C VAL A 332 2.13 21.46 8.05
N VAL A 333 3.29 20.82 7.90
CA VAL A 333 3.42 19.53 7.19
C VAL A 333 2.57 18.42 7.84
N PRO A 334 2.71 18.12 9.15
CA PRO A 334 1.88 17.09 9.77
C PRO A 334 0.39 17.45 9.82
N LEU A 335 0.04 18.74 9.90
CA LEU A 335 -1.35 19.21 9.86
C LEU A 335 -2.01 18.95 8.50
N LEU A 336 -1.36 19.36 7.40
CA LEU A 336 -1.86 19.09 6.04
C LEU A 336 -1.95 17.58 5.79
N ARG A 337 -0.96 16.82 6.26
CA ARG A 337 -0.98 15.35 6.18
C ARG A 337 -2.16 14.76 6.95
N TYR A 338 -2.48 15.27 8.13
CA TYR A 338 -3.60 14.80 8.94
C TYR A 338 -4.92 14.88 8.17
N PHE A 339 -5.23 16.03 7.55
CA PHE A 339 -6.43 16.19 6.74
C PHE A 339 -6.44 15.27 5.52
N ARG A 340 -5.30 15.11 4.83
CA ARG A 340 -5.19 14.15 3.71
C ARG A 340 -5.43 12.72 4.16
N ASN A 341 -4.89 12.32 5.32
CA ASN A 341 -5.07 10.99 5.87
C ASN A 341 -6.54 10.75 6.29
N GLN A 342 -7.24 11.75 6.81
CA GLN A 342 -8.67 11.65 7.07
C GLN A 342 -9.46 11.39 5.79
N GLY A 343 -9.18 12.12 4.70
CA GLY A 343 -9.80 11.88 3.40
C GLY A 343 -9.61 10.44 2.93
N LYS A 344 -8.36 9.96 2.94
CA LYS A 344 -8.04 8.56 2.59
C LYS A 344 -8.74 7.54 3.49
N ASN A 345 -8.79 7.80 4.80
CA ASN A 345 -9.43 6.89 5.75
C ASN A 345 -10.93 6.78 5.51
N ARG A 346 -11.61 7.85 5.11
CA ARG A 346 -13.03 7.80 4.73
C ARG A 346 -13.26 6.88 3.53
N GLU A 347 -12.39 6.94 2.52
CA GLU A 347 -12.46 6.05 1.35
C GLU A 347 -12.18 4.59 1.73
N ILE A 348 -11.16 4.36 2.56
CA ILE A 348 -10.83 3.02 3.10
C ILE A 348 -12.01 2.45 3.89
N ASP A 349 -12.64 3.27 4.73
CA ASP A 349 -13.79 2.88 5.53
C ASP A 349 -14.98 2.53 4.65
N ALA A 350 -15.24 3.31 3.59
CA ALA A 350 -16.30 3.00 2.64
C ALA A 350 -16.07 1.64 1.96
N ARG A 351 -14.83 1.35 1.50
CA ARG A 351 -14.47 0.07 0.88
C ARG A 351 -14.52 -1.11 1.87
N ASN A 352 -14.02 -0.92 3.09
CA ASN A 352 -14.08 -1.96 4.12
C ASN A 352 -15.53 -2.26 4.54
N ASN A 353 -16.36 -1.22 4.64
CA ASN A 353 -17.79 -1.38 4.94
C ASN A 353 -18.52 -2.13 3.82
N SER A 354 -18.23 -1.86 2.54
CA SER A 354 -18.85 -2.61 1.44
C SER A 354 -18.46 -4.09 1.46
N ARG A 355 -17.19 -4.41 1.73
CA ARG A 355 -16.70 -5.79 1.91
C ARG A 355 -17.33 -6.49 3.11
N LEU A 356 -17.51 -5.77 4.22
CA LEU A 356 -18.19 -6.31 5.41
C LEU A 356 -19.68 -6.59 5.14
N LEU A 357 -20.37 -5.69 4.43
CA LEU A 357 -21.77 -5.89 4.04
C LEU A 357 -21.91 -7.08 3.09
N ALA A 358 -20.97 -7.25 2.14
CA ALA A 358 -20.91 -8.42 1.25
C ALA A 358 -20.81 -9.72 2.06
N ALA A 359 -19.90 -9.76 3.04
CA ALA A 359 -19.71 -10.93 3.88
C ALA A 359 -20.94 -11.28 4.72
N ARG A 360 -21.63 -10.26 5.25
CA ARG A 360 -22.89 -10.46 5.99
C ARG A 360 -23.97 -11.08 5.13
N ARG A 361 -24.09 -10.69 3.85
CA ARG A 361 -25.07 -11.30 2.92
C ARG A 361 -24.81 -12.78 2.67
N ILE A 362 -23.55 -13.20 2.65
CA ILE A 362 -23.20 -14.62 2.50
C ILE A 362 -23.51 -15.39 3.79
N ALA A 363 -23.29 -14.77 4.94
CA ALA A 363 -23.56 -15.39 6.24
C ALA A 363 -25.07 -15.63 6.49
N SER A 364 -25.92 -14.73 6.00
CA SER A 364 -27.38 -14.85 6.03
C SER A 364 -27.98 -14.65 4.64
N PRO A 365 -27.92 -15.66 3.76
CA PRO A 365 -28.32 -15.52 2.36
C PRO A 365 -29.84 -15.52 2.20
N GLU A 366 -30.34 -14.65 1.33
CA GLU A 366 -31.73 -14.71 0.85
C GLU A 366 -31.98 -16.00 0.04
N PRO A 367 -33.23 -16.47 -0.09
CA PRO A 367 -33.53 -17.75 -0.73
C PRO A 367 -32.95 -17.91 -2.16
N ARG A 368 -32.96 -16.84 -2.96
CA ARG A 368 -32.38 -16.83 -4.32
C ARG A 368 -30.85 -16.99 -4.29
N LEU A 369 -30.19 -16.27 -3.39
CA LEU A 369 -28.75 -16.36 -3.21
C LEU A 369 -28.36 -17.74 -2.64
N ALA A 370 -29.12 -18.27 -1.70
CA ALA A 370 -28.91 -19.61 -1.16
C ALA A 370 -28.98 -20.69 -2.26
N ALA A 371 -29.94 -20.59 -3.19
CA ALA A 371 -30.03 -21.47 -4.34
C ALA A 371 -28.82 -21.34 -5.28
N LYS A 372 -28.34 -20.12 -5.56
CA LYS A 372 -27.14 -19.87 -6.38
C LYS A 372 -25.87 -20.45 -5.74
N LEU A 373 -25.71 -20.28 -4.42
CA LEU A 373 -24.60 -20.85 -3.64
C LEU A 373 -24.64 -22.38 -3.62
N ALA A 374 -25.82 -22.96 -3.43
CA ALA A 374 -26.01 -24.41 -3.47
C ALA A 374 -25.67 -24.97 -4.87
N ALA A 375 -26.16 -24.32 -5.93
CA ALA A 375 -25.89 -24.70 -7.31
C ALA A 375 -24.39 -24.68 -7.64
N ALA A 376 -23.66 -23.66 -7.19
CA ALA A 376 -22.20 -23.59 -7.32
C ALA A 376 -21.51 -24.73 -6.55
N SER A 377 -21.95 -25.03 -5.33
CA SER A 377 -21.39 -26.12 -4.52
C SER A 377 -21.62 -27.50 -5.15
N SER A 378 -22.76 -27.73 -5.79
CA SER A 378 -23.09 -28.99 -6.47
C SER A 378 -22.34 -29.15 -7.80
N ALA A 379 -22.01 -28.05 -8.48
CA ALA A 379 -21.20 -28.05 -9.71
C ALA A 379 -19.70 -28.24 -9.46
N ALA A 380 -19.26 -28.19 -8.19
CA ALA A 380 -17.87 -28.33 -7.79
C ALA A 380 -17.42 -29.80 -7.78
N SER A 381 -16.46 -30.15 -8.62
CA SER A 381 -15.85 -31.49 -8.69
C SER A 381 -14.45 -31.49 -8.08
N GLN A 382 -14.17 -32.40 -7.14
CA GLN A 382 -12.83 -32.52 -6.56
C GLN A 382 -12.02 -33.56 -7.33
N ARG A 383 -10.96 -33.14 -8.02
CA ARG A 383 -9.93 -34.03 -8.56
C ARG A 383 -8.76 -34.08 -7.59
N VAL A 384 -8.68 -35.13 -6.79
CA VAL A 384 -7.50 -35.38 -5.94
C VAL A 384 -6.40 -35.96 -6.82
N VAL A 385 -5.30 -35.22 -6.98
CA VAL A 385 -4.10 -35.72 -7.65
C VAL A 385 -3.46 -36.72 -6.69
N GLY A 386 -3.38 -37.99 -7.11
CA GLY A 386 -2.70 -39.05 -6.37
C GLY A 386 -1.18 -38.85 -6.32
N ASP A 387 -0.48 -39.81 -5.73
CA ASP A 387 0.99 -39.75 -5.64
C ASP A 387 1.63 -39.58 -7.02
N ALA A 388 2.73 -38.82 -7.06
CA ALA A 388 3.44 -38.51 -8.28
C ALA A 388 3.89 -39.81 -8.97
N VAL A 389 3.32 -40.10 -10.15
CA VAL A 389 3.71 -41.25 -10.99
C VAL A 389 5.14 -41.09 -11.53
N TYR A 390 5.67 -39.87 -11.52
CA TYR A 390 7.01 -39.54 -12.00
C TYR A 390 7.66 -38.53 -11.06
N THR A 391 8.83 -38.88 -10.50
CA THR A 391 9.68 -37.96 -9.74
C THR A 391 11.07 -37.93 -10.37
N ASN A 392 11.65 -36.74 -10.52
CA ASN A 392 13.00 -36.59 -11.08
C ASN A 392 14.07 -37.31 -10.24
N GLU A 393 13.77 -37.61 -8.97
CA GLU A 393 14.64 -38.40 -8.08
C GLU A 393 14.76 -39.86 -8.54
N THR A 394 13.66 -40.48 -9.00
CA THR A 394 13.70 -41.84 -9.55
C THR A 394 14.54 -41.97 -10.82
N ASP A 395 14.59 -40.94 -11.66
CA ASP A 395 15.42 -40.93 -12.87
C ASP A 395 16.88 -40.59 -12.60
N LEU A 396 17.17 -39.78 -11.58
CA LEU A 396 18.55 -39.59 -11.10
C LEU A 396 19.11 -40.89 -10.52
N ILE A 397 18.30 -41.65 -9.77
CA ILE A 397 18.73 -42.96 -9.24
C ILE A 397 18.90 -43.97 -10.38
N LYS A 398 17.96 -44.07 -11.34
CA LYS A 398 18.12 -44.95 -12.51
C LYS A 398 19.31 -44.57 -13.39
N GLY A 399 19.51 -43.28 -13.66
CA GLY A 399 20.62 -42.77 -14.46
C GLY A 399 21.99 -42.80 -13.77
N VAL A 400 22.02 -42.94 -12.43
CA VAL A 400 23.25 -43.22 -11.65
C VAL A 400 23.53 -44.72 -11.61
N VAL A 401 22.50 -45.56 -11.49
CA VAL A 401 22.64 -47.04 -11.55
C VAL A 401 23.10 -47.50 -12.93
N GLU A 402 22.54 -46.96 -14.02
CA GLU A 402 22.98 -47.27 -15.39
C GLU A 402 24.41 -46.79 -15.69
N ARG A 403 24.81 -45.64 -15.11
CA ARG A 403 26.19 -45.14 -15.24
C ARG A 403 27.19 -45.98 -14.44
N HIS A 404 26.81 -46.56 -13.31
CA HIS A 404 27.67 -47.47 -12.57
C HIS A 404 27.86 -48.81 -13.30
N SER A 405 26.82 -49.33 -13.97
CA SER A 405 26.93 -50.57 -14.75
C SER A 405 27.78 -50.48 -16.01
N PHE A 406 28.11 -49.26 -16.48
CA PHE A 406 28.97 -49.04 -17.65
C PHE A 406 30.45 -48.81 -17.29
N VAL A 407 30.77 -48.68 -16.00
CA VAL A 407 32.14 -48.47 -15.52
C VAL A 407 32.79 -49.78 -15.04
N ASP A 408 32.00 -50.83 -14.81
CA ASP A 408 32.45 -52.14 -14.33
C ASP A 408 32.43 -53.26 -15.41
N ALA A 409 32.45 -52.90 -16.71
CA ALA A 409 32.47 -53.84 -17.84
C ALA A 409 33.76 -53.78 -18.66
#